data_AF-R9UQK3-F1
#
_entry.id   AF-R9UQK3-F1
#
_cell.length_a   1.000
_cell.length_b   1.000
_cell.length_c   1.000
_cell.angle_alpha   90.00
_cell.angle_beta   90.00
_cell.angle_gamma   90.00
#
_symmetry.space_group_name_H-M   'P 1'
#
loop_
_entity.id
_entity.type
_entity.pdbx_description
1 polymer ?
#
loop_
_entity_poly.entity_id
_entity_poly.type
_entity_poly.pdbx_seq_one_letter_code
_entity_poly.pdbx_strand_id
1 'polypeptide(L)'
;MEQLIEHPSLEALGIAILDVSIAAITPSPETLKALEAEARESLLKEADDAIYARRKFSVEQERTIKEAELETDLSVQRKRQEIEEARLENERTLLREQAEIEKERLEAKVNAEAKRKELVALSAENQRTQSEADAYAIEATMRAYRELPVENLKAMALAKMDSQQLMAMAFETLALNSGKIGELNITPDLFSQFMKKGSK
;
A
#
# COMPACT_ATOMS: atom_id res chain seq x y z
N MET A 1 6.47 108.56 -1.04
CA MET A 1 5.72 109.17 0.08
C MET A 1 6.33 110.51 0.53
N GLU A 2 7.65 110.71 0.43
CA GLU A 2 8.30 112.02 0.69
C GLU A 2 7.76 113.18 -0.17
N GLN A 3 7.49 112.96 -1.47
CA GLN A 3 7.00 114.01 -2.37
C GLN A 3 5.60 114.57 -2.03
N LEU A 4 4.80 113.88 -1.21
CA LEU A 4 3.45 114.34 -0.84
C LEU A 4 3.47 115.23 0.42
N ILE A 5 4.50 115.07 1.26
CA ILE A 5 4.69 115.82 2.50
C ILE A 5 5.22 117.23 2.19
N GLU A 6 6.01 117.40 1.13
CA GLU A 6 6.62 118.68 0.72
C GLU A 6 5.86 119.40 -0.41
N HIS A 7 4.59 119.05 -0.68
CA HIS A 7 3.87 119.71 -1.77
C HIS A 7 3.55 121.17 -1.39
N PRO A 8 4.03 122.18 -2.15
CA PRO A 8 4.00 123.58 -1.74
C PRO A 8 2.58 124.15 -1.56
N SER A 9 1.58 123.49 -2.13
CA SER A 9 0.15 123.83 -1.95
C SER A 9 -0.38 123.50 -0.56
N LEU A 10 0.14 122.48 0.12
CA LEU A 10 -0.32 122.08 1.47
C LEU A 10 0.34 122.94 2.56
N GLU A 11 1.60 123.31 2.33
CA GLU A 11 2.37 124.18 3.22
C GLU A 11 1.82 125.61 3.24
N ALA A 12 1.41 126.15 2.08
CA ALA A 12 0.73 127.44 1.97
C ALA A 12 -0.65 127.49 2.66
N LEU A 13 -1.27 126.33 2.92
CA LEU A 13 -2.56 126.17 3.58
C LEU A 13 -2.44 125.81 5.08
N GLY A 14 -1.22 125.59 5.59
CA GLY A 14 -0.95 125.30 7.01
C GLY A 14 -1.38 123.91 7.48
N ILE A 15 -1.49 122.93 6.58
CA ILE A 15 -1.99 121.57 6.88
C ILE A 15 -0.81 120.60 7.02
N ALA A 16 -0.75 119.84 8.11
CA ALA A 16 0.25 118.79 8.35
C ALA A 16 -0.37 117.39 8.25
N ILE A 17 0.22 116.52 7.41
CA ILE A 17 -0.20 115.12 7.26
C ILE A 17 0.39 114.28 8.40
N LEU A 18 -0.44 113.53 9.12
CA LEU A 18 -0.02 112.71 10.28
C LEU A 18 0.24 111.24 9.92
N ASP A 19 -0.61 110.64 9.09
CA ASP A 19 -0.51 109.25 8.66
C ASP A 19 -1.17 109.06 7.28
N VAL A 20 -0.74 108.04 6.53
CA VAL A 20 -1.26 107.72 5.19
C VAL A 20 -1.64 106.25 5.13
N SER A 21 -2.93 105.96 5.11
CA SER A 21 -3.46 104.61 4.88
C SER A 21 -3.97 104.46 3.44
N ILE A 22 -3.47 103.46 2.72
CA ILE A 22 -3.99 103.12 1.39
C ILE A 22 -5.27 102.29 1.58
N ALA A 23 -6.42 102.85 1.25
CA ALA A 23 -7.72 102.20 1.42
C ALA A 23 -7.97 101.07 0.40
N ALA A 24 -7.51 101.23 -0.84
CA ALA A 24 -7.65 100.23 -1.90
C ALA A 24 -6.57 100.40 -2.97
N ILE A 25 -6.09 99.28 -3.48
CA ILE A 25 -5.27 99.22 -4.70
C ILE A 25 -6.07 98.44 -5.72
N THR A 26 -6.68 99.16 -6.67
CA THR A 26 -7.47 98.56 -7.74
C THR A 26 -6.66 98.55 -9.03
N PRO A 27 -6.40 97.38 -9.63
CA PRO A 27 -5.74 97.30 -10.93
C PRO A 27 -6.59 97.95 -12.02
N SER A 28 -5.95 98.41 -13.10
CA SER A 28 -6.67 98.83 -14.30
C SER A 28 -7.44 97.64 -14.90
N PRO A 29 -8.53 97.87 -15.66
CA PRO A 29 -9.30 96.77 -16.25
C PRO A 29 -8.49 95.80 -17.12
N GLU A 30 -7.42 96.26 -17.75
CA GLU A 30 -6.51 95.44 -18.56
C GLU A 30 -5.60 94.56 -17.69
N THR A 31 -5.10 95.09 -16.57
CA THR A 31 -4.22 94.34 -15.64
C THR A 31 -5.01 93.34 -14.79
N LEU A 32 -6.27 93.64 -14.44
CA LEU A 32 -7.17 92.68 -13.80
C LEU A 32 -7.41 91.46 -14.69
N LYS A 33 -7.71 91.67 -15.98
CA LYS A 33 -7.89 90.59 -16.97
C LYS A 33 -6.64 89.74 -17.14
N ALA A 34 -5.46 90.35 -17.13
CA ALA A 34 -4.19 89.62 -17.24
C ALA A 34 -3.95 88.72 -16.01
N LEU A 35 -4.19 89.24 -14.79
CA LEU A 35 -4.07 88.47 -13.55
C LEU A 35 -5.11 87.34 -13.45
N GLU A 36 -6.35 87.59 -13.86
CA GLU A 36 -7.40 86.56 -13.90
C GLU A 36 -7.06 85.43 -14.89
N ALA A 37 -6.46 85.75 -16.03
CA ALA A 37 -6.04 84.76 -17.02
C ALA A 37 -4.95 83.84 -16.46
N GLU A 38 -3.91 84.41 -15.85
CA GLU A 38 -2.81 83.65 -15.22
C GLU A 38 -3.32 82.77 -14.07
N ALA A 39 -4.16 83.32 -13.19
CA ALA A 39 -4.77 82.57 -12.10
C ALA A 39 -5.64 81.40 -12.63
N ARG A 40 -6.45 81.65 -13.67
CA ARG A 40 -7.28 80.61 -14.29
C ARG A 40 -6.47 79.50 -14.93
N GLU A 41 -5.37 79.84 -15.62
CA GLU A 41 -4.48 78.85 -16.22
C GLU A 41 -3.80 77.98 -15.15
N SER A 42 -3.35 78.60 -14.05
CA SER A 42 -2.74 77.86 -12.93
C SER A 42 -3.71 76.85 -12.31
N LEU A 43 -4.99 77.22 -12.13
CA LEU A 43 -6.03 76.33 -11.63
C LEU A 43 -6.35 75.18 -12.58
N LEU A 44 -6.38 75.45 -13.90
CA LEU A 44 -6.60 74.40 -14.91
C LEU A 44 -5.45 73.40 -14.90
N LYS A 45 -4.19 73.89 -14.82
CA LYS A 45 -3.02 73.03 -14.72
C LYS A 45 -3.03 72.18 -13.47
N GLU A 46 -3.36 72.75 -12.31
CA GLU A 46 -3.46 71.99 -11.06
C GLU A 46 -4.56 70.92 -11.12
N ALA A 47 -5.70 71.22 -11.76
CA ALA A 47 -6.76 70.25 -11.99
C ALA A 47 -6.30 69.08 -12.88
N ASP A 48 -5.59 69.37 -13.98
CA ASP A 48 -5.03 68.36 -14.87
C ASP A 48 -3.96 67.51 -14.17
N ASP A 49 -3.08 68.14 -13.39
CA ASP A 49 -2.06 67.44 -12.59
C ASP A 49 -2.72 66.52 -11.55
N ALA A 50 -3.79 66.97 -10.89
CA ALA A 50 -4.55 66.14 -9.96
C ALA A 50 -5.21 64.94 -10.65
N ILE A 51 -5.75 65.13 -11.87
CA ILE A 51 -6.31 64.03 -12.68
C ILE A 51 -5.20 63.04 -13.06
N TYR A 52 -4.06 63.55 -13.52
CA TYR A 52 -2.92 62.72 -13.90
C TYR A 52 -2.39 61.92 -12.70
N ALA A 53 -2.20 62.56 -11.54
CA ALA A 53 -1.74 61.91 -10.33
C ALA A 53 -2.69 60.80 -9.88
N ARG A 54 -4.02 61.03 -9.93
CA ARG A 54 -5.03 60.01 -9.63
C ARG A 54 -4.94 58.84 -10.61
N ARG A 55 -4.84 59.10 -11.92
CA ARG A 55 -4.72 58.04 -12.92
C ARG A 55 -3.44 57.24 -12.74
N LYS A 56 -2.31 57.91 -12.52
CA LYS A 56 -1.01 57.27 -12.28
C LYS A 56 -1.08 56.35 -11.06
N PHE A 57 -1.63 56.84 -9.95
CA PHE A 57 -1.82 56.04 -8.74
C PHE A 57 -2.67 54.80 -8.99
N SER A 58 -3.80 54.93 -9.70
CA SER A 58 -4.64 53.77 -10.04
C SER A 58 -3.89 52.73 -10.89
N VAL A 59 -3.11 53.16 -11.87
CA VAL A 59 -2.33 52.25 -12.73
C VAL A 59 -1.21 51.56 -11.96
N GLU A 60 -0.51 52.29 -11.09
CA GLU A 60 0.53 51.71 -10.22
C GLU A 60 -0.07 50.67 -9.27
N GLN A 61 -1.23 50.96 -8.68
CA GLN A 61 -1.93 50.00 -7.83
C GLN A 61 -2.39 48.77 -8.59
N GLU A 62 -2.94 48.93 -9.80
CA GLU A 62 -3.33 47.80 -10.64
C GLU A 62 -2.11 46.92 -11.00
N ARG A 63 -0.98 47.56 -11.30
CA ARG A 63 0.27 46.85 -11.55
C ARG A 63 0.73 46.08 -10.32
N THR A 64 0.74 46.70 -9.14
CA THR A 64 1.11 46.03 -7.89
C THR A 64 0.20 44.85 -7.56
N ILE A 65 -1.12 45.00 -7.77
CA ILE A 65 -2.08 43.91 -7.58
C ILE A 65 -1.76 42.75 -8.53
N LYS A 66 -1.56 43.03 -9.82
CA LYS A 66 -1.21 42.01 -10.81
C LYS A 66 0.11 41.30 -10.51
N GLU A 67 1.12 42.03 -10.07
CA GLU A 67 2.41 41.45 -9.67
C GLU A 67 2.24 40.52 -8.44
N ALA A 68 1.45 40.92 -7.44
CA ALA A 68 1.15 40.10 -6.27
C ALA A 68 0.30 38.85 -6.63
N GLU A 69 -0.64 38.97 -7.55
CA GLU A 69 -1.43 37.85 -8.08
C GLU A 69 -0.52 36.83 -8.78
N LEU A 70 0.36 37.29 -9.67
CA LEU A 70 1.32 36.42 -10.36
C LEU A 70 2.30 35.73 -9.41
N GLU A 71 2.76 36.44 -8.37
CA GLU A 71 3.61 35.85 -7.34
C GLU A 71 2.87 34.76 -6.55
N THR A 72 1.60 35.03 -6.22
CA THR A 72 0.73 34.05 -5.54
C THR A 72 0.54 32.82 -6.41
N ASP A 73 0.25 33.00 -7.71
CA ASP A 73 0.11 31.89 -8.65
C ASP A 73 1.39 31.06 -8.77
N LEU A 74 2.55 31.72 -8.84
CA LEU A 74 3.85 31.04 -8.87
C LEU A 74 4.10 30.23 -7.59
N SER A 75 3.76 30.79 -6.43
CA SER A 75 3.84 30.10 -5.14
C SER A 75 2.95 28.84 -5.11
N VAL A 76 1.70 28.97 -5.58
CA VAL A 76 0.78 27.84 -5.69
C VAL A 76 1.32 26.77 -6.65
N GLN A 77 1.86 27.15 -7.80
CA GLN A 77 2.44 26.21 -8.76
C GLN A 77 3.65 25.48 -8.17
N ARG A 78 4.57 26.18 -7.50
CA ARG A 78 5.71 25.57 -6.79
C ARG A 78 5.24 24.58 -5.74
N LYS A 79 4.25 24.95 -4.92
CA LYS A 79 3.71 24.05 -3.91
C LYS A 79 3.06 22.81 -4.53
N ARG A 80 2.38 22.95 -5.67
CA ARG A 80 1.84 21.81 -6.42
C ARG A 80 2.94 20.89 -6.93
N GLN A 81 4.03 21.45 -7.48
CA GLN A 81 5.20 20.65 -7.91
C GLN A 81 5.79 19.87 -6.74
N GLU A 82 6.03 20.53 -5.59
CA GLU A 82 6.52 19.85 -4.38
C GLU A 82 5.60 18.72 -3.91
N ILE A 83 4.28 18.92 -3.96
CA ILE A 83 3.30 17.89 -3.57
C ILE A 83 3.36 16.69 -4.53
N GLU A 84 3.47 16.93 -5.83
CA GLU A 84 3.55 15.86 -6.82
C GLU A 84 4.90 15.11 -6.74
N GLU A 85 6.01 15.81 -6.52
CA GLU A 85 7.30 15.18 -6.25
C GLU A 85 7.26 14.29 -5.00
N ALA A 86 6.71 14.80 -3.90
CA ALA A 86 6.52 14.03 -2.67
C ALA A 86 5.60 12.82 -2.88
N ARG A 87 4.53 12.95 -3.69
CA ARG A 87 3.66 11.82 -4.06
C ARG A 87 4.42 10.75 -4.83
N LEU A 88 5.20 11.13 -5.84
CA LEU A 88 5.99 10.20 -6.64
C LEU A 88 7.07 9.50 -5.82
N GLU A 89 7.71 10.22 -4.89
CA GLU A 89 8.69 9.62 -3.97
C GLU A 89 8.03 8.62 -3.02
N ASN A 90 6.87 8.95 -2.47
CA ASN A 90 6.09 8.03 -1.66
C ASN A 90 5.66 6.79 -2.47
N GLU A 91 5.18 6.96 -3.70
CA GLU A 91 4.81 5.84 -4.57
C GLU A 91 6.01 4.94 -4.89
N ARG A 92 7.17 5.54 -5.20
CA ARG A 92 8.43 4.78 -5.40
C ARG A 92 8.84 4.01 -4.16
N THR A 93 8.67 4.59 -2.98
CA THR A 93 8.98 3.94 -1.70
C THR A 93 8.06 2.74 -1.47
N LEU A 94 6.74 2.93 -1.64
CA LEU A 94 5.77 1.84 -1.53
C LEU A 94 6.06 0.69 -2.51
N LEU A 95 6.39 1.00 -3.76
CA LEU A 95 6.74 -0.02 -4.76
C LEU A 95 8.02 -0.78 -4.38
N ARG A 96 9.02 -0.10 -3.81
CA ARG A 96 10.24 -0.75 -3.32
C ARG A 96 9.95 -1.67 -2.15
N GLU A 97 9.19 -1.20 -1.15
CA GLU A 97 8.79 -2.01 0.00
C GLU A 97 7.97 -3.23 -0.43
N GLN A 98 7.04 -3.08 -1.37
CA GLN A 98 6.28 -4.20 -1.93
C GLN A 98 7.19 -5.21 -2.63
N ALA A 99 8.16 -4.76 -3.41
CA ALA A 99 9.13 -5.64 -4.05
C ALA A 99 9.99 -6.39 -3.03
N GLU A 100 10.38 -5.74 -1.93
CA GLU A 100 11.12 -6.38 -0.83
C GLU A 100 10.27 -7.42 -0.11
N ILE A 101 9.00 -7.11 0.21
CA ILE A 101 8.06 -8.07 0.81
C ILE A 101 7.86 -9.30 -0.09
N GLU A 102 7.68 -9.09 -1.39
CA GLU A 102 7.51 -10.21 -2.33
C GLU A 102 8.79 -11.05 -2.46
N LYS A 103 9.96 -10.41 -2.40
CA LYS A 103 11.24 -11.12 -2.36
C LYS A 103 11.37 -11.97 -1.10
N GLU A 104 11.08 -11.40 0.07
CA GLU A 104 11.12 -12.12 1.36
C GLU A 104 10.13 -13.30 1.36
N ARG A 105 8.91 -13.09 0.83
CA ARG A 105 7.91 -14.15 0.66
C ARG A 105 8.41 -15.27 -0.25
N LEU A 106 9.08 -14.94 -1.34
CA LEU A 106 9.64 -15.94 -2.25
C LEU A 106 10.76 -16.72 -1.58
N GLU A 107 11.68 -16.04 -0.88
CA GLU A 107 12.75 -16.69 -0.12
C GLU A 107 12.19 -17.63 0.96
N ALA A 108 11.15 -17.19 1.70
CA ALA A 108 10.47 -18.03 2.68
C ALA A 108 9.85 -19.29 2.03
N LYS A 109 9.22 -19.14 0.85
CA LYS A 109 8.65 -20.28 0.09
C LYS A 109 9.74 -21.24 -0.39
N VAL A 110 10.85 -20.73 -0.92
CA VAL A 110 11.99 -21.55 -1.37
C VAL A 110 12.57 -22.32 -0.19
N ASN A 111 12.77 -21.67 0.96
CA ASN A 111 13.27 -22.31 2.17
C ASN A 111 12.30 -23.38 2.70
N ALA A 112 10.99 -23.11 2.66
CA ALA A 112 9.98 -24.10 3.04
C ALA A 112 10.00 -25.33 2.12
N GLU A 113 10.13 -25.13 0.80
CA GLU A 113 10.19 -26.23 -0.15
C GLU A 113 11.50 -27.03 -0.03
N ALA A 114 12.62 -26.37 0.26
CA ALA A 114 13.89 -27.04 0.56
C ALA A 114 13.76 -27.95 1.80
N LYS A 115 13.19 -27.44 2.89
CA LYS A 115 12.91 -28.24 4.09
C LYS A 115 11.95 -29.39 3.81
N ARG A 116 10.94 -29.17 2.95
CA ARG A 116 10.02 -30.24 2.53
C ARG A 116 10.75 -31.34 1.78
N LYS A 117 11.67 -30.99 0.89
CA LYS A 117 12.52 -31.96 0.18
C LYS A 117 13.39 -32.76 1.14
N GLU A 118 14.00 -32.11 2.13
CA GLU A 118 14.77 -32.78 3.19
C GLU A 118 13.90 -33.74 4.00
N LEU A 119 12.69 -33.33 4.40
CA LEU A 119 11.75 -34.18 5.13
C LEU A 119 11.33 -35.41 4.31
N VAL A 120 11.10 -35.25 3.00
CA VAL A 120 10.78 -36.38 2.11
C VAL A 120 11.96 -37.34 1.99
N ALA A 121 13.19 -36.83 1.86
CA ALA A 121 14.39 -37.67 1.82
C ALA A 121 14.56 -38.46 3.12
N LEU A 122 14.42 -37.79 4.27
CA LEU A 122 14.47 -38.43 5.59
C LEU A 122 13.36 -39.47 5.77
N SER A 123 12.14 -39.17 5.32
CA SER A 123 11.03 -40.12 5.36
C SER A 123 11.29 -41.36 4.51
N ALA A 124 11.89 -41.19 3.32
CA ALA A 124 12.24 -42.31 2.45
C ALA A 124 13.34 -43.18 3.07
N GLU A 125 14.34 -42.57 3.70
CA GLU A 125 15.38 -43.28 4.44
C GLU A 125 14.79 -44.07 5.62
N ASN A 126 13.97 -43.41 6.45
CA ASN A 126 13.29 -44.05 7.57
C ASN A 126 12.42 -45.23 7.11
N GLN A 127 11.65 -45.07 6.04
CA GLN A 127 10.81 -46.13 5.49
C GLN A 127 11.66 -47.31 4.98
N ARG A 128 12.80 -47.03 4.34
CA ARG A 128 13.73 -48.05 3.90
C ARG A 128 14.31 -48.83 5.08
N THR A 129 14.81 -48.15 6.11
CA THR A 129 15.33 -48.79 7.33
C THR A 129 14.26 -49.64 8.01
N GLN A 130 13.03 -49.13 8.11
CA GLN A 130 11.91 -49.91 8.67
C GLN A 130 11.63 -51.16 7.84
N SER A 131 11.59 -51.03 6.51
CA SER A 131 11.34 -52.16 5.60
C SER A 131 12.45 -53.21 5.65
N GLU A 132 13.72 -52.78 5.79
CA GLU A 132 14.87 -53.66 5.98
C GLU A 132 14.78 -54.41 7.32
N ALA A 133 14.37 -53.73 8.40
CA ALA A 133 14.13 -54.36 9.70
C ALA A 133 12.98 -55.37 9.66
N ASP A 134 11.86 -55.03 9.02
CA ASP A 134 10.71 -55.92 8.86
C ASP A 134 11.07 -57.15 8.01
N ALA A 135 11.81 -56.95 6.92
CA ALA A 135 12.30 -58.04 6.08
C ALA A 135 13.23 -58.98 6.87
N TYR A 136 14.14 -58.43 7.67
CA TYR A 136 15.01 -59.23 8.55
C TYR A 136 14.22 -60.03 9.59
N ALA A 137 13.21 -59.42 10.22
CA ALA A 137 12.33 -60.11 11.17
C ALA A 137 11.54 -61.25 10.50
N ILE A 138 10.99 -61.02 9.31
CA ILE A 138 10.30 -62.05 8.52
C ILE A 138 11.28 -63.16 8.12
N GLU A 139 12.49 -62.82 7.68
CA GLU A 139 13.50 -63.82 7.32
C GLU A 139 13.91 -64.68 8.52
N ALA A 140 14.13 -64.06 9.69
CA ALA A 140 14.48 -64.76 10.92
C ALA A 140 13.36 -65.71 11.37
N THR A 141 12.10 -65.26 11.33
CA THR A 141 10.94 -66.12 11.64
C THR A 141 10.78 -67.26 10.64
N MET A 142 10.93 -67.00 9.34
CA MET A 142 10.87 -68.03 8.30
C MET A 142 12.02 -69.05 8.41
N ARG A 143 13.21 -68.61 8.83
CA ARG A 143 14.34 -69.50 9.10
C ARG A 143 14.03 -70.44 10.27
N ALA A 144 13.45 -69.91 11.36
CA ALA A 144 12.99 -70.73 12.48
C ALA A 144 11.92 -71.75 12.05
N TYR A 145 10.99 -71.37 11.17
CA TYR A 145 10.01 -72.32 10.63
C TYR A 145 10.65 -73.40 9.74
N ARG A 146 11.71 -73.09 8.99
CA ARG A 146 12.41 -74.07 8.13
C ARG A 146 13.14 -75.16 8.93
N GLU A 147 13.59 -74.84 10.14
CA GLU A 147 14.25 -75.80 11.04
C GLU A 147 13.26 -76.73 11.75
N LEU A 148 11.95 -76.42 11.72
CA LEU A 148 10.92 -77.30 12.28
C LEU A 148 10.61 -78.47 11.34
N PRO A 149 10.46 -79.70 11.86
CA PRO A 149 10.00 -80.85 11.08
C PRO A 149 8.63 -80.57 10.42
N VAL A 150 8.44 -81.04 9.19
CA VAL A 150 7.24 -80.79 8.37
C VAL A 150 5.97 -81.28 9.06
N GLU A 151 6.06 -82.34 9.86
CA GLU A 151 4.98 -82.87 10.69
C GLU A 151 4.50 -81.87 11.75
N ASN A 152 5.41 -81.12 12.37
CA ASN A 152 5.07 -80.14 13.41
C ASN A 152 4.47 -78.87 12.78
N LEU A 153 4.94 -78.45 11.61
CA LEU A 153 4.34 -77.35 10.84
C LEU A 153 2.91 -77.69 10.41
N LYS A 154 2.67 -78.92 9.93
CA LYS A 154 1.33 -79.42 9.63
C LYS A 154 0.46 -79.42 10.88
N ALA A 155 0.95 -79.88 12.03
CA ALA A 155 0.20 -79.86 13.28
C ALA A 155 -0.16 -78.44 13.74
N MET A 156 0.73 -77.45 13.60
CA MET A 156 0.47 -76.05 13.94
C MET A 156 -0.50 -75.37 12.97
N ALA A 157 -0.42 -75.67 11.67
CA ALA A 157 -1.40 -75.20 10.68
C ALA A 157 -2.79 -75.78 10.96
N LEU A 158 -2.87 -77.07 11.28
CA LEU A 158 -4.11 -77.76 11.64
C LEU A 158 -4.71 -77.22 12.95
N ALA A 159 -3.89 -76.84 13.92
CA ALA A 159 -4.37 -76.26 15.18
C ALA A 159 -5.05 -74.89 15.01
N LYS A 160 -4.79 -74.16 13.92
CA LYS A 160 -5.41 -72.86 13.62
C LYS A 160 -6.56 -72.92 12.61
N MET A 161 -6.83 -74.08 12.00
CA MET A 161 -7.92 -74.26 11.04
C MET A 161 -9.27 -74.43 11.74
N ASP A 162 -10.34 -73.97 11.08
CA ASP A 162 -11.70 -74.22 11.56
C ASP A 162 -12.12 -75.68 11.32
N SER A 163 -13.18 -76.14 11.99
CA SER A 163 -13.65 -77.54 11.91
C SER A 163 -14.07 -77.95 10.50
N GLN A 164 -14.45 -77.00 9.64
CA GLN A 164 -14.87 -77.27 8.26
C GLN A 164 -13.64 -77.47 7.35
N GLN A 165 -12.61 -76.65 7.52
CA GLN A 165 -11.33 -76.73 6.81
C GLN A 165 -10.55 -78.00 7.19
N LEU A 166 -10.56 -78.36 8.48
CA LEU A 166 -9.99 -79.63 8.94
C LEU A 166 -10.66 -80.84 8.26
N MET A 167 -11.98 -80.78 8.10
CA MET A 167 -12.74 -81.84 7.43
C MET A 167 -12.45 -81.91 5.93
N ALA A 168 -12.38 -80.76 5.24
CA ALA A 168 -12.03 -80.69 3.83
C ALA A 168 -10.65 -81.33 3.55
N MET A 169 -9.66 -81.04 4.40
CA MET A 169 -8.32 -81.62 4.28
C MET A 169 -8.29 -83.11 4.63
N ALA A 170 -9.10 -83.56 5.61
CA ALA A 170 -9.26 -84.97 5.92
C ALA A 170 -9.89 -85.74 4.74
N PHE A 171 -10.91 -85.17 4.09
CA PHE A 171 -11.50 -85.75 2.88
C PHE A 171 -10.50 -85.81 1.72
N GLU A 172 -9.71 -84.77 1.51
CA GLU A 172 -8.64 -84.76 0.49
C GLU A 172 -7.59 -85.85 0.78
N THR A 173 -7.17 -85.99 2.04
CA THR A 173 -6.19 -87.01 2.45
C THR A 173 -6.74 -88.44 2.30
N LEU A 174 -8.03 -88.64 2.60
CA LEU A 174 -8.74 -89.90 2.39
C LEU A 174 -8.89 -90.22 0.89
N ALA A 175 -9.19 -89.21 0.06
CA ALA A 175 -9.28 -89.37 -1.39
C ALA A 175 -7.92 -89.71 -2.02
N LEU A 176 -6.83 -89.08 -1.57
CA LEU A 176 -5.46 -89.37 -2.01
C LEU A 176 -5.00 -90.78 -1.60
N ASN A 177 -5.46 -91.30 -0.45
CA ASN A 177 -5.19 -92.67 0.00
C ASN A 177 -6.31 -93.67 -0.33
N SER A 178 -7.24 -93.30 -1.22
CA SER A 178 -8.42 -94.12 -1.58
C SER A 178 -8.06 -95.51 -2.09
N GLY A 179 -6.89 -95.69 -2.71
CA GLY A 179 -6.39 -97.01 -3.11
C GLY A 179 -6.07 -97.98 -1.94
N LYS A 180 -6.03 -97.51 -0.69
CA LYS A 180 -5.82 -98.33 0.52
C LYS A 180 -7.09 -98.47 1.38
N ILE A 181 -8.19 -97.82 0.99
CA ILE A 181 -9.43 -97.73 1.74
C ILE A 181 -10.51 -98.44 0.92
N GLY A 182 -11.02 -99.59 1.38
CA GLY A 182 -11.94 -100.44 0.62
C GLY A 182 -13.31 -99.81 0.35
N GLU A 183 -14.13 -99.61 1.39
CA GLU A 183 -15.42 -98.91 1.30
C GLU A 183 -15.60 -98.02 2.53
N LEU A 184 -15.91 -96.74 2.31
CA LEU A 184 -16.22 -95.78 3.37
C LEU A 184 -17.67 -95.30 3.21
N ASN A 185 -18.55 -95.70 4.13
CA ASN A 185 -19.96 -95.32 4.13
C ASN A 185 -20.18 -94.11 5.05
N ILE A 186 -20.51 -92.96 4.45
CA ILE A 186 -20.81 -91.73 5.18
C ILE A 186 -22.34 -91.56 5.25
N THR A 187 -22.90 -91.64 6.45
CA THR A 187 -24.35 -91.45 6.63
C THR A 187 -24.73 -89.96 6.69
N PRO A 188 -25.95 -89.59 6.20
CA PRO A 188 -26.42 -88.20 6.22
C PRO A 188 -26.47 -87.57 7.61
N ASP A 189 -26.71 -88.40 8.65
CA ASP A 189 -26.79 -87.95 10.03
C ASP A 189 -25.42 -87.53 10.59
N LEU A 190 -24.37 -88.32 10.33
CA LEU A 190 -22.99 -87.95 10.68
C LEU A 190 -22.59 -86.64 10.00
N PHE A 191 -22.87 -86.49 8.71
CA PHE A 191 -22.58 -85.26 7.96
C PHE A 191 -23.29 -84.03 8.56
N SER A 192 -24.55 -84.20 8.99
CA SER A 192 -25.34 -83.12 9.60
C SER A 192 -24.83 -82.69 10.99
N GLN A 193 -24.31 -83.63 11.80
CA GLN A 193 -23.71 -83.31 13.11
C GLN A 193 -22.41 -82.53 12.99
N PHE A 194 -21.61 -82.80 11.95
CA PHE A 194 -20.36 -82.07 11.69
C PHE A 194 -20.61 -80.64 11.21
N MET A 195 -21.61 -80.41 10.34
CA MET A 195 -21.94 -79.07 9.85
C MET A 195 -22.55 -78.14 10.91
N LYS A 196 -23.19 -78.69 11.95
CA LYS A 196 -23.76 -77.91 13.06
C LYS A 196 -22.72 -77.30 14.00
N LYS A 197 -21.49 -77.83 14.06
CA LYS A 197 -20.49 -77.44 15.07
C LYS A 197 -19.59 -76.27 14.67
N GLY A 198 -19.64 -75.83 13.40
CA GLY A 198 -18.92 -74.66 12.87
C GLY A 198 -19.70 -73.34 12.89
N SER A 199 -20.89 -73.31 13.49
CA SER A 199 -21.70 -72.09 13.64
C SER A 199 -21.71 -71.64 15.10
N LYS A 200 -20.59 -71.07 15.53
CA LYS A 200 -20.47 -70.19 16.71
C LYS A 200 -19.32 -69.23 16.48
#